data_AF-T0DLZ2-F1
#
_entry.id   AF-T0DLZ2-F1
#
_cell.length_a   1.000
_cell.length_b   1.000
_cell.length_c   1.000
_cell.angle_alpha   90.00
_cell.angle_beta   90.00
_cell.angle_gamma   90.00
#
_symmetry.space_group_name_H-M   'P 1'
#
loop_
_entity.id
_entity.type
_entity.pdbx_description
1 polymer ?
#
loop_
_entity_poly.entity_id
_entity_poly.type
_entity_poly.pdbx_seq_one_letter_code
_entity_poly.pdbx_strand_id
1 'polypeptide(L)'
;MNALKNEADTKKTIAIIQTTRIGDLLQTSHAVKLLRENHPDYKIILIARKKFATPIMFLLEKVFDEVISIEHKSAMVGVDNVREALTNLKKQLKQINDQNIEVSINLAFSKSATYLHSLIDSKNKVGPHFNELHERVITDRWSQYLYSTVMRGDLNPYNLVDLFSSIIGTTKKLTHLSNKEFSNKKKTNLLIHPFASNERKMWKANRWVEVIYQTLKKDDQVKIYICGANQDQKSTDEILNSELIKPYKERVEAWIGLDLKELYTKVDNSFLFVGHDSMIGNLLSFKNIKTLTISLGTVRPHETTPYALDNYNLAPKTECAPCFPKDECKEYKCHNDVPYNITHQCIGQLLKKNRIDIEELNNSCSSLSLSRVKLYQSDMLDNGDLIINELLHKEQDAKEVMRNFYHIAWTSIFTEVNTSMDIPSFNLQTKAQLSTHIKGIETLYELSEFGKKYSRYIIEEISKNTPSLEEIKKFSAKLDEIDRLSDLVATSYPLLSPVIDFAKVAKNNLQGSNLVNLSEAAFYTYNEISLMCSVLYEFFEKCSLINKAKQEARENI
;
A
#
# COMPACT_ATOMS: atom_id res chain seq x y z
N MET A 1 -54.68 -6.41 0.01
CA MET A 1 -53.75 -6.50 -1.13
C MET A 1 -53.07 -5.16 -1.47
N ASN A 2 -52.87 -4.26 -0.50
CA ASN A 2 -52.24 -2.94 -0.70
C ASN A 2 -51.34 -2.53 0.50
N ALA A 3 -50.67 -3.50 1.13
CA ALA A 3 -49.68 -3.25 2.19
C ALA A 3 -48.29 -3.86 1.88
N LEU A 4 -48.11 -4.44 0.69
CA LEU A 4 -46.88 -5.13 0.26
C LEU A 4 -46.21 -4.45 -0.95
N LYS A 5 -46.51 -3.17 -1.20
CA LYS A 5 -45.99 -2.41 -2.35
C LYS A 5 -45.15 -1.17 -1.99
N ASN A 6 -44.86 -0.95 -0.70
CA ASN A 6 -44.04 0.18 -0.24
C ASN A 6 -42.66 -0.21 0.32
N GLU A 7 -42.25 -1.48 0.26
CA GLU A 7 -40.83 -1.88 0.37
C GLU A 7 -40.19 -1.93 -1.03
N ALA A 8 -40.41 -0.88 -1.82
CA ALA A 8 -39.68 -0.68 -3.05
C ALA A 8 -38.24 -0.26 -2.72
N ASP A 9 -37.39 -1.27 -2.54
CA ASP A 9 -36.02 -1.29 -3.08
C ASP A 9 -35.04 -0.21 -2.58
N THR A 10 -35.06 0.13 -1.29
CA THR A 10 -33.95 0.91 -0.72
C THR A 10 -32.72 0.02 -0.61
N LYS A 11 -31.88 0.04 -1.66
CA LYS A 11 -30.58 -0.63 -1.67
C LYS A 11 -29.83 -0.36 -0.37
N LYS A 12 -29.34 -1.43 0.25
CA LYS A 12 -28.44 -1.37 1.39
C LYS A 12 -27.22 -0.52 1.02
N THR A 13 -26.81 0.39 1.91
CA THR A 13 -25.77 1.38 1.60
C THR A 13 -24.45 1.07 2.30
N ILE A 14 -23.36 1.07 1.54
CA ILE A 14 -21.98 1.04 2.04
C ILE A 14 -21.39 2.44 1.86
N ALA A 15 -20.84 3.00 2.94
CA ALA A 15 -20.18 4.30 2.92
C ALA A 15 -18.67 4.15 3.02
N ILE A 16 -17.94 4.58 1.99
CA ILE A 16 -16.48 4.57 1.97
C ILE A 16 -15.95 5.95 2.32
N ILE A 17 -15.10 6.05 3.34
CA ILE A 17 -14.48 7.31 3.76
C ILE A 17 -13.04 7.31 3.26
N GLN A 18 -12.75 8.20 2.30
CA GLN A 18 -11.40 8.43 1.80
C GLN A 18 -11.14 9.93 1.65
N THR A 19 -10.53 10.52 2.68
CA THR A 19 -10.28 11.97 2.75
C THR A 19 -8.84 12.35 2.45
N THR A 20 -8.00 11.40 2.03
CA THR A 20 -6.59 11.65 1.66
C THR A 20 -6.49 12.13 0.21
N ARG A 21 -5.34 11.94 -0.45
CA ARG A 21 -5.00 12.61 -1.71
C ARG A 21 -5.62 11.89 -2.91
N ILE A 22 -5.47 12.48 -4.10
CA ILE A 22 -6.06 11.94 -5.34
C ILE A 22 -5.55 10.52 -5.65
N GLY A 23 -4.28 10.21 -5.38
CA GLY A 23 -3.75 8.85 -5.55
C GLY A 23 -4.51 7.81 -4.74
N ASP A 24 -4.78 8.11 -3.48
CA ASP A 24 -5.53 7.22 -2.58
C ASP A 24 -7.00 7.05 -3.01
N LEU A 25 -7.62 8.11 -3.55
CA LEU A 25 -8.97 8.05 -4.14
C LEU A 25 -9.01 7.14 -5.38
N LEU A 26 -8.00 7.22 -6.24
CA LEU A 26 -7.89 6.37 -7.43
C LEU A 26 -7.67 4.90 -7.04
N GLN A 27 -6.82 4.64 -6.05
CA GLN A 27 -6.61 3.28 -5.52
C GLN A 27 -7.88 2.74 -4.84
N THR A 28 -8.56 3.56 -4.04
CA THR A 28 -9.87 3.22 -3.45
C THR A 28 -10.90 2.90 -4.54
N SER A 29 -10.89 3.66 -5.65
CA SER A 29 -11.80 3.42 -6.77
C SER A 29 -11.54 2.09 -7.49
N HIS A 30 -10.28 1.61 -7.55
CA HIS A 30 -9.98 0.26 -8.03
C HIS A 30 -10.56 -0.82 -7.09
N ALA A 31 -10.39 -0.68 -5.78
CA ALA A 31 -10.95 -1.62 -4.80
C ALA A 31 -12.49 -1.66 -4.86
N VAL A 32 -13.13 -0.51 -5.08
CA VAL A 32 -14.60 -0.42 -5.18
C VAL A 32 -15.13 -0.99 -6.50
N LYS A 33 -14.34 -0.97 -7.58
CA LYS A 33 -14.71 -1.70 -8.81
C LYS A 33 -14.84 -3.20 -8.55
N LEU A 34 -13.90 -3.79 -7.80
CA LEU A 34 -13.99 -5.19 -7.38
C LEU A 34 -15.23 -5.44 -6.51
N LEU A 35 -15.51 -4.54 -5.56
CA LEU A 35 -16.73 -4.60 -4.75
C LEU A 35 -17.99 -4.61 -5.63
N ARG A 36 -18.05 -3.79 -6.68
CA ARG A 36 -19.21 -3.73 -7.59
C ARG A 36 -19.39 -5.00 -8.42
N GLU A 37 -18.30 -5.66 -8.78
CA GLU A 37 -18.35 -6.95 -9.47
C GLU A 37 -18.83 -8.08 -8.54
N ASN A 38 -18.41 -8.08 -7.27
CA ASN A 38 -18.85 -9.07 -6.29
C ASN A 38 -20.28 -8.81 -5.76
N HIS A 39 -20.66 -7.54 -5.62
CA HIS A 39 -21.84 -7.07 -4.88
C HIS A 39 -22.53 -5.89 -5.58
N PRO A 40 -23.15 -6.09 -6.76
CA PRO A 40 -23.80 -5.03 -7.54
C PRO A 40 -25.10 -4.49 -6.91
N ASP A 41 -25.62 -5.19 -5.90
CA ASP A 41 -26.86 -4.89 -5.19
C ASP A 41 -26.73 -3.72 -4.21
N TYR A 42 -25.52 -3.44 -3.68
CA TYR A 42 -25.32 -2.35 -2.74
C TYR A 42 -25.25 -0.99 -3.43
N LYS A 43 -25.84 0.02 -2.78
CA LYS A 43 -25.54 1.43 -3.03
C LYS A 43 -24.19 1.72 -2.39
N ILE A 44 -23.25 2.29 -3.15
CA ILE A 44 -21.93 2.65 -2.64
C ILE A 44 -21.78 4.17 -2.70
N ILE A 45 -21.57 4.79 -1.54
CA ILE A 45 -21.32 6.22 -1.43
C ILE A 45 -19.86 6.48 -1.05
N LEU A 46 -19.27 7.51 -1.64
CA LEU A 46 -17.93 7.99 -1.29
C LEU A 46 -18.03 9.27 -0.48
N ILE A 47 -17.34 9.32 0.66
CA ILE A 47 -17.15 10.50 1.47
C ILE A 47 -15.70 10.95 1.31
N ALA A 48 -15.50 12.05 0.58
CA ALA A 48 -14.17 12.52 0.19
C ALA A 48 -14.03 14.03 0.32
N ARG A 49 -12.79 14.54 0.38
CA ARG A 49 -12.55 15.99 0.39
C ARG A 49 -12.81 16.57 -1.00
N LYS A 50 -13.62 17.62 -1.08
CA LYS A 50 -13.98 18.31 -2.34
C LYS A 50 -12.75 18.62 -3.21
N LYS A 51 -11.70 19.18 -2.60
CA LYS A 51 -10.43 19.52 -3.29
C LYS A 51 -9.80 18.36 -4.06
N PHE A 52 -9.93 17.13 -3.57
CA PHE A 52 -9.33 15.94 -4.20
C PHE A 52 -10.34 15.16 -5.04
N ALA A 53 -11.62 15.17 -4.69
CA ALA A 53 -12.67 14.51 -5.47
C ALA A 53 -12.99 15.25 -6.77
N THR A 54 -13.12 16.59 -6.73
CA THR A 54 -13.56 17.39 -7.88
C THR A 54 -12.73 17.16 -9.15
N PRO A 55 -11.38 17.17 -9.12
CA PRO A 55 -10.57 16.97 -10.33
C PRO A 55 -10.74 15.60 -11.01
N ILE A 56 -11.21 14.59 -10.28
CA ILE A 56 -11.40 13.22 -10.79
C ILE A 56 -12.87 12.77 -10.74
N MET A 57 -13.81 13.70 -10.60
CA MET A 57 -15.23 13.38 -10.45
C MET A 57 -15.77 12.54 -11.62
N PHE A 58 -15.25 12.79 -12.83
CA PHE A 58 -15.57 12.03 -14.04
C PHE A 58 -15.24 10.52 -13.98
N LEU A 59 -14.37 10.11 -13.06
CA LEU A 59 -14.13 8.69 -12.73
C LEU A 59 -14.94 8.25 -11.53
N LEU A 60 -15.01 9.08 -10.49
CA LEU A 60 -15.73 8.73 -9.26
C LEU A 60 -17.22 8.45 -9.54
N GLU A 61 -17.87 9.25 -10.37
CA GLU A 61 -19.29 9.05 -10.77
C GLU A 61 -19.53 7.76 -11.58
N LYS A 62 -18.48 7.12 -12.10
CA LYS A 62 -18.59 5.81 -12.77
C LYS A 62 -18.47 4.63 -11.81
N VAL A 63 -17.94 4.87 -10.62
CA VAL A 63 -17.60 3.83 -9.64
C VAL A 63 -18.55 3.87 -8.44
N PHE A 64 -18.90 5.07 -7.99
CA PHE A 64 -19.77 5.31 -6.85
C PHE A 64 -21.14 5.79 -7.29
N ASP A 65 -22.19 5.38 -6.58
CA ASP A 65 -23.56 5.86 -6.83
C ASP A 65 -23.74 7.31 -6.37
N GLU A 66 -22.98 7.73 -5.36
CA GLU A 66 -23.00 9.11 -4.84
C GLU A 66 -21.63 9.50 -4.27
N VAL A 67 -21.22 10.75 -4.50
CA VAL A 67 -19.99 11.31 -3.92
C VAL A 67 -20.34 12.50 -3.03
N ILE A 68 -20.28 12.30 -1.72
CA ILE A 68 -20.50 13.34 -0.72
C ILE A 68 -19.17 14.06 -0.45
N SER A 69 -19.08 15.30 -0.93
CA SER A 69 -17.88 16.11 -0.82
C SER A 69 -17.85 16.91 0.49
N ILE A 70 -16.81 16.70 1.29
CA ILE A 70 -16.53 17.46 2.51
C ILE A 70 -15.63 18.65 2.20
N GLU A 71 -16.04 19.82 2.71
CA GLU A 71 -15.26 21.06 2.58
C GLU A 71 -14.44 21.26 3.83
N HIS A 72 -13.12 21.14 3.70
CA HIS A 72 -12.20 21.49 4.78
C HIS A 72 -11.91 23.00 4.68
N LYS A 73 -12.86 23.85 5.09
CA LYS A 73 -12.53 25.27 5.32
C LYS A 73 -11.64 25.31 6.55
N SER A 74 -10.42 25.86 6.42
CA SER A 74 -9.56 26.08 7.57
C SER A 74 -10.23 27.10 8.49
N ALA A 75 -10.59 26.69 9.70
CA ALA A 75 -11.13 27.57 10.74
C ALA A 75 -10.10 28.60 11.28
N MET A 76 -9.04 28.90 10.51
CA MET A 76 -7.86 29.63 10.96
C MET A 76 -7.99 31.16 10.86
N VAL A 77 -9.19 31.71 10.66
CA VAL A 77 -9.39 33.17 10.59
C VAL A 77 -10.66 33.55 11.36
N GLY A 78 -10.59 33.70 12.68
CA GLY A 78 -11.67 34.30 13.49
C GLY A 78 -12.81 33.38 13.95
N VAL A 79 -13.53 33.82 14.99
CA VAL A 79 -14.61 33.07 15.69
C VAL A 79 -15.82 32.81 14.79
N ASP A 80 -16.16 33.75 13.90
CA ASP A 80 -17.29 33.62 12.97
C ASP A 80 -17.07 32.47 11.96
N ASN A 81 -15.83 32.23 11.55
CA ASN A 81 -15.47 31.15 10.65
C ASN A 81 -15.56 29.76 11.32
N VAL A 82 -15.44 29.68 12.65
CA VAL A 82 -15.64 28.42 13.38
C VAL A 82 -17.11 28.02 13.38
N ARG A 83 -18.02 28.97 13.65
CA ARG A 83 -19.47 28.70 13.66
C ARG A 83 -19.97 28.31 12.28
N GLU A 84 -19.50 28.97 11.23
CA GLU A 84 -19.84 28.60 9.84
C GLU A 84 -19.28 27.22 9.48
N ALA A 85 -18.01 26.93 9.81
CA ALA A 85 -17.40 25.63 9.56
C ALA A 85 -18.16 24.49 10.29
N LEU A 86 -18.54 24.70 11.54
CA LEU A 86 -19.36 23.75 12.31
C LEU A 86 -20.75 23.57 11.71
N THR A 87 -21.38 24.65 11.24
CA THR A 87 -22.71 24.60 10.61
C THR A 87 -22.64 23.80 9.30
N ASN A 88 -21.61 24.04 8.48
CA ASN A 88 -21.36 23.30 7.25
C ASN A 88 -21.06 21.82 7.52
N LEU A 89 -20.23 21.52 8.52
CA LEU A 89 -19.95 20.15 8.93
C LEU A 89 -21.24 19.44 9.42
N LYS A 90 -22.07 20.10 10.24
CA LYS A 90 -23.36 19.55 10.69
C LYS A 90 -24.29 19.26 9.51
N LYS A 91 -24.33 20.15 8.51
CA LYS A 91 -25.12 19.93 7.29
C LYS A 91 -24.60 18.74 6.49
N GLN A 92 -23.28 18.62 6.34
CA GLN A 92 -22.64 17.50 5.63
C GLN A 92 -22.84 16.18 6.37
N LEU A 93 -22.69 16.17 7.70
CA LEU A 93 -22.97 15.00 8.54
C LEU A 93 -24.43 14.60 8.47
N LYS A 94 -25.36 15.57 8.48
CA LYS A 94 -26.78 15.28 8.27
C LYS A 94 -27.02 14.61 6.91
N GLN A 95 -26.45 15.14 5.83
CA GLN A 95 -26.55 14.51 4.51
C GLN A 95 -26.02 13.06 4.49
N ILE A 96 -24.94 12.80 5.23
CA ILE A 96 -24.36 11.45 5.34
C ILE A 96 -25.27 10.54 6.18
N ASN A 97 -25.72 10.99 7.35
CA ASN A 97 -26.49 10.18 8.30
C ASN A 97 -27.97 10.04 7.90
N ASP A 98 -28.48 10.87 7.00
CA ASP A 98 -29.78 10.68 6.35
C ASP A 98 -29.75 9.46 5.39
N GLN A 99 -28.57 8.91 5.08
CA GLN A 99 -28.42 7.65 4.34
C GLN A 99 -28.59 6.45 5.29
N ASN A 100 -29.32 5.41 4.87
CA ASN A 100 -29.43 4.15 5.62
C ASN A 100 -28.16 3.30 5.47
N ILE A 101 -27.08 3.69 6.15
CA ILE A 101 -25.76 3.07 6.03
C ILE A 101 -25.70 1.78 6.87
N GLU A 102 -25.54 0.64 6.21
CA GLU A 102 -25.33 -0.64 6.91
C GLU A 102 -23.90 -0.79 7.39
N VAL A 103 -22.94 -0.37 6.56
CA VAL A 103 -21.51 -0.46 6.87
C VAL A 103 -20.83 0.84 6.43
N SER A 104 -20.08 1.48 7.34
CA SER A 104 -19.14 2.53 6.99
C SER A 104 -17.70 2.01 7.10
N ILE A 105 -16.86 2.34 6.13
CA ILE A 105 -15.49 1.83 6.00
C ILE A 105 -14.53 3.00 5.89
N ASN A 106 -13.61 3.14 6.84
CA ASN A 106 -12.61 4.21 6.83
C ASN A 106 -11.27 3.73 6.25
N LEU A 107 -10.99 4.14 5.02
CA LEU A 107 -9.74 3.81 4.29
C LEU A 107 -8.70 4.94 4.32
N ALA A 108 -8.98 6.03 5.04
CA ALA A 108 -8.10 7.19 5.08
C ALA A 108 -7.03 7.14 6.17
N PHE A 109 -7.27 6.39 7.25
CA PHE A 109 -6.35 6.18 8.39
C PHE A 109 -5.75 7.45 9.01
N SER A 110 -6.33 8.63 8.72
CA SER A 110 -5.93 9.91 9.27
C SER A 110 -6.77 10.25 10.50
N LYS A 111 -6.18 10.96 11.48
CA LYS A 111 -6.88 11.38 12.70
C LYS A 111 -8.20 12.11 12.41
N SER A 112 -8.21 13.01 11.42
CA SER A 112 -9.43 13.72 11.00
C SER A 112 -10.49 12.78 10.43
N ALA A 113 -10.11 11.79 9.64
CA ALA A 113 -11.04 10.79 9.10
C ALA A 113 -11.58 9.87 10.21
N THR A 114 -10.76 9.51 11.19
CA THR A 114 -11.18 8.72 12.36
C THR A 114 -12.27 9.45 13.16
N TYR A 115 -12.13 10.75 13.40
CA TYR A 115 -13.20 11.54 14.03
C TYR A 115 -14.46 11.62 13.16
N LEU A 116 -14.30 11.85 11.85
CA LEU A 116 -15.44 11.86 10.94
C LEU A 116 -16.19 10.52 10.97
N HIS A 117 -15.45 9.40 10.97
CA HIS A 117 -16.03 8.05 11.00
C HIS A 117 -16.85 7.78 12.27
N SER A 118 -16.41 8.31 13.42
CA SER A 118 -17.18 8.26 14.68
C SER A 118 -18.51 9.01 14.62
N LEU A 119 -18.61 10.07 13.80
CA LEU A 119 -19.81 10.90 13.70
C LEU A 119 -20.82 10.38 12.67
N ILE A 120 -20.41 9.39 11.87
CA ILE A 120 -21.29 8.77 10.88
C ILE A 120 -22.18 7.75 11.59
N ASP A 121 -23.48 7.78 11.34
CA ASP A 121 -24.41 6.77 11.85
C ASP A 121 -24.40 5.57 10.89
N SER A 122 -24.01 4.40 11.40
CA SER A 122 -23.98 3.15 10.63
C SER A 122 -24.15 1.95 11.54
N LYS A 123 -24.77 0.87 11.04
CA LYS A 123 -24.96 -0.35 11.83
C LYS A 123 -23.62 -1.00 12.20
N ASN A 124 -22.65 -0.96 11.28
CA ASN A 124 -21.31 -1.49 11.48
C ASN A 124 -20.24 -0.48 11.02
N LYS A 125 -19.06 -0.54 11.65
CA LYS A 125 -17.89 0.28 11.33
C LYS A 125 -16.67 -0.59 11.09
N VAL A 126 -16.01 -0.38 9.96
CA VAL A 126 -14.77 -1.05 9.57
C VAL A 126 -13.66 -0.02 9.40
N GLY A 127 -12.47 -0.34 9.87
CA GLY A 127 -11.38 0.63 9.97
C GLY A 127 -11.53 1.64 11.11
N PRO A 128 -10.58 2.59 11.23
CA PRO A 128 -10.41 3.37 12.45
C PRO A 128 -11.59 4.31 12.75
N HIS A 129 -12.07 4.29 13.99
CA HIS A 129 -12.95 5.30 14.59
C HIS A 129 -12.58 5.52 16.06
N PHE A 130 -13.17 6.50 16.72
CA PHE A 130 -13.15 6.68 18.17
C PHE A 130 -14.44 6.19 18.82
N ASN A 131 -14.34 5.56 19.98
CA ASN A 131 -15.46 5.22 20.85
C ASN A 131 -15.87 6.43 21.74
N GLU A 132 -16.85 6.23 22.61
CA GLU A 132 -17.35 7.25 23.55
C GLU A 132 -16.31 7.72 24.57
N LEU A 133 -15.31 6.89 24.87
CA LEU A 133 -14.17 7.21 25.74
C LEU A 133 -13.03 7.93 24.99
N HIS A 134 -13.24 8.28 23.72
CA HIS A 134 -12.23 8.86 22.83
C HIS A 134 -11.01 7.97 22.59
N GLU A 135 -11.15 6.66 22.79
CA GLU A 135 -10.15 5.67 22.45
C GLU A 135 -10.32 5.24 21.00
N ARG A 136 -9.21 4.95 20.33
CA ARG A 136 -9.25 4.51 18.94
C ARG A 136 -9.62 3.03 18.88
N VAL A 137 -10.58 2.72 18.03
CA VAL A 137 -11.06 1.37 17.76
C VAL A 137 -10.80 1.01 16.30
N ILE A 138 -10.15 -0.13 16.10
CA ILE A 138 -9.90 -0.80 14.82
C ILE A 138 -10.18 -2.29 15.04
N THR A 139 -11.32 -2.78 14.57
CA THR A 139 -11.80 -4.14 14.88
C THR A 139 -11.34 -5.18 13.88
N ASP A 140 -11.17 -4.82 12.61
CA ASP A 140 -10.83 -5.74 11.54
C ASP A 140 -9.30 -5.91 11.37
N ARG A 141 -8.87 -7.15 11.14
CA ARG A 141 -7.46 -7.55 11.06
C ARG A 141 -6.69 -6.80 9.96
N TRP A 142 -7.30 -6.59 8.79
CA TRP A 142 -6.64 -5.91 7.67
C TRP A 142 -6.44 -4.41 7.94
N SER A 143 -7.37 -3.74 8.62
CA SER A 143 -7.15 -2.35 9.06
C SER A 143 -6.13 -2.28 10.19
N GLN A 144 -6.11 -3.24 11.12
CA GLN A 144 -5.05 -3.31 12.14
C GLN A 144 -3.67 -3.49 11.49
N TYR A 145 -3.58 -4.35 10.48
CA TYR A 145 -2.38 -4.55 9.68
C TYR A 145 -1.95 -3.28 8.93
N LEU A 146 -2.83 -2.66 8.13
CA LEU A 146 -2.49 -1.43 7.42
C LEU A 146 -2.12 -0.30 8.37
N TYR A 147 -2.75 -0.22 9.55
CA TYR A 147 -2.36 0.76 10.56
C TYR A 147 -0.96 0.47 11.15
N SER A 148 -0.55 -0.80 11.27
CA SER A 148 0.76 -1.18 11.78
C SER A 148 1.90 -0.94 10.77
N THR A 149 1.65 -1.06 9.45
CA THR A 149 2.68 -0.84 8.42
C THR A 149 3.21 0.61 8.38
N VAL A 150 2.39 1.57 8.85
CA VAL A 150 2.76 2.99 8.99
C VAL A 150 3.78 3.19 10.13
N MET A 151 3.90 2.25 11.08
CA MET A 151 4.76 2.41 12.25
C MET A 151 6.25 2.30 11.92
N ARG A 152 6.68 1.25 11.19
CA ARG A 152 8.13 0.97 11.03
C ARG A 152 8.59 0.25 9.76
N GLY A 153 7.73 -0.15 8.81
CA GLY A 153 8.14 -1.17 7.83
C GLY A 153 8.01 -0.81 6.36
N ASP A 154 9.08 -1.01 5.60
CA ASP A 154 9.07 -1.19 4.13
C ASP A 154 8.82 -2.66 3.73
N LEU A 155 8.35 -3.49 4.66
CA LEU A 155 8.13 -4.93 4.51
C LEU A 155 6.67 -5.29 4.22
N ASN A 156 5.81 -4.30 3.95
CA ASN A 156 4.47 -4.57 3.43
C ASN A 156 4.59 -5.17 2.02
N PRO A 157 4.07 -6.38 1.76
CA PRO A 157 4.15 -7.00 0.45
C PRO A 157 2.97 -6.64 -0.46
N TYR A 158 1.92 -6.00 0.07
CA TYR A 158 0.67 -5.76 -0.64
C TYR A 158 0.60 -4.37 -1.29
N ASN A 159 -0.02 -4.32 -2.48
CA ASN A 159 -0.48 -3.06 -3.04
C ASN A 159 -1.60 -2.46 -2.17
N LEU A 160 -1.68 -1.13 -2.08
CA LEU A 160 -2.75 -0.48 -1.31
C LEU A 160 -4.14 -0.82 -1.83
N VAL A 161 -4.31 -1.03 -3.14
CA VAL A 161 -5.59 -1.49 -3.69
C VAL A 161 -5.99 -2.84 -3.13
N ASP A 162 -5.05 -3.78 -3.02
CA ASP A 162 -5.32 -5.12 -2.47
C ASP A 162 -5.63 -5.06 -0.98
N LEU A 163 -4.95 -4.19 -0.23
CA LEU A 163 -5.26 -3.95 1.19
C LEU A 163 -6.65 -3.33 1.35
N PHE A 164 -6.99 -2.31 0.58
CA PHE A 164 -8.34 -1.72 0.60
C PHE A 164 -9.41 -2.74 0.22
N SER A 165 -9.13 -3.58 -0.78
CA SER A 165 -10.01 -4.66 -1.21
C SER A 165 -10.23 -5.71 -0.12
N SER A 166 -9.18 -6.04 0.63
CA SER A 166 -9.25 -6.93 1.81
C SER A 166 -10.03 -6.31 2.97
N ILE A 167 -9.85 -5.01 3.25
CA ILE A 167 -10.60 -4.29 4.31
C ILE A 167 -12.08 -4.20 3.95
N ILE A 168 -12.40 -3.95 2.68
CA ILE A 168 -13.78 -3.93 2.18
C ILE A 168 -14.42 -5.32 2.24
N GLY A 169 -13.62 -6.39 2.15
CA GLY A 169 -14.10 -7.78 2.15
C GLY A 169 -14.47 -8.29 0.76
N THR A 170 -13.77 -7.83 -0.28
CA THR A 170 -14.03 -8.24 -1.68
C THR A 170 -13.25 -9.49 -2.08
N THR A 171 -13.78 -10.25 -3.04
CA THR A 171 -13.10 -11.42 -3.62
C THR A 171 -12.30 -10.99 -4.85
N LYS A 172 -10.98 -11.13 -4.78
CA LYS A 172 -10.04 -10.65 -5.81
C LYS A 172 -9.92 -11.55 -7.05
N LYS A 173 -10.51 -12.75 -7.07
CA LYS A 173 -10.47 -13.66 -8.24
C LYS A 173 -11.15 -13.09 -9.50
N LEU A 174 -11.94 -12.04 -9.35
CA LEU A 174 -12.53 -11.26 -10.44
C LEU A 174 -11.78 -9.94 -10.55
N THR A 175 -10.49 -9.93 -10.91
CA THR A 175 -9.85 -8.64 -11.16
C THR A 175 -10.37 -8.09 -12.49
N HIS A 176 -10.78 -6.81 -12.49
CA HIS A 176 -10.99 -6.06 -13.74
C HIS A 176 -9.67 -5.86 -14.53
N LEU A 177 -8.55 -6.34 -14.00
CA LEU A 177 -7.25 -6.33 -14.65
C LEU A 177 -7.21 -7.50 -15.64
N SER A 178 -7.14 -7.17 -16.92
CA SER A 178 -7.00 -8.15 -17.98
C SER A 178 -5.56 -8.16 -18.49
N ASN A 179 -5.23 -9.00 -19.48
CA ASN A 179 -4.13 -8.79 -20.44
C ASN A 179 -4.68 -8.74 -21.89
N LYS A 180 -6.02 -8.75 -22.06
CA LYS A 180 -6.72 -8.84 -23.35
C LYS A 180 -7.06 -7.49 -23.99
N GLU A 181 -7.39 -6.45 -23.22
CA GLU A 181 -7.61 -5.07 -23.71
C GLU A 181 -6.38 -4.16 -23.51
N PHE A 182 -5.35 -4.25 -24.37
CA PHE A 182 -4.02 -3.66 -24.09
C PHE A 182 -3.46 -2.80 -25.23
N SER A 183 -3.04 -1.58 -24.84
CA SER A 183 -1.77 -0.94 -25.17
C SER A 183 -1.07 -1.40 -26.47
N ASN A 184 -1.02 -0.54 -27.50
CA ASN A 184 -0.32 -0.84 -28.76
C ASN A 184 1.11 -1.33 -28.52
N LYS A 185 1.52 -2.39 -29.24
CA LYS A 185 2.88 -2.95 -29.11
C LYS A 185 3.97 -1.90 -29.40
N LYS A 186 3.72 -1.04 -30.38
CA LYS A 186 4.56 0.12 -30.71
C LYS A 186 3.85 1.40 -30.26
N LYS A 187 4.57 2.25 -29.54
CA LYS A 187 4.13 3.54 -29.02
C LYS A 187 4.84 4.65 -29.79
N THR A 188 4.15 5.76 -30.01
CA THR A 188 4.70 6.95 -30.68
C THR A 188 4.73 8.17 -29.77
N ASN A 189 4.04 8.10 -28.64
CA ASN A 189 3.88 9.20 -27.71
C ASN A 189 4.43 8.81 -26.32
N LEU A 190 5.24 9.69 -25.73
CA LEU A 190 5.81 9.51 -24.40
C LEU A 190 5.32 10.65 -23.50
N LEU A 191 4.45 10.32 -22.54
CA LEU A 191 4.02 11.25 -21.50
C LEU A 191 4.96 11.16 -20.31
N ILE A 192 5.58 12.29 -19.97
CA ILE A 192 6.50 12.43 -18.84
C ILE A 192 5.83 13.25 -17.74
N HIS A 193 5.87 12.75 -16.50
CA HIS A 193 5.54 13.52 -15.30
C HIS A 193 6.76 13.57 -14.37
N PRO A 194 7.61 14.61 -14.49
CA PRO A 194 8.89 14.68 -13.79
C PRO A 194 8.76 15.23 -12.36
N PHE A 195 7.54 15.50 -11.90
CA PHE A 195 7.27 16.17 -10.63
C PHE A 195 6.75 15.21 -9.55
N ALA A 196 6.98 15.57 -8.29
CA ALA A 196 6.42 14.88 -7.14
C ALA A 196 6.12 15.88 -6.01
N SER A 197 5.33 15.45 -5.02
CA SER A 197 4.93 16.29 -3.88
C SER A 197 6.08 16.67 -2.93
N ASN A 198 7.27 16.08 -3.11
CA ASN A 198 8.43 16.29 -2.26
C ASN A 198 9.70 16.12 -3.09
N GLU A 199 10.69 16.98 -2.89
CA GLU A 199 11.98 16.95 -3.59
C GLU A 199 12.73 15.61 -3.47
N ARG A 200 12.58 14.88 -2.35
CA ARG A 200 13.20 13.55 -2.17
C ARG A 200 12.61 12.50 -3.12
N LYS A 201 11.39 12.72 -3.61
CA LYS A 201 10.67 11.80 -4.50
C LYS A 201 10.89 12.08 -5.98
N MET A 202 11.62 13.13 -6.35
CA MET A 202 11.81 13.51 -7.75
C MET A 202 13.24 13.89 -8.07
N TRP A 203 13.67 13.62 -9.30
CA TRP A 203 14.94 14.12 -9.80
C TRP A 203 14.91 15.62 -10.08
N LYS A 204 16.11 16.20 -10.16
CA LYS A 204 16.32 17.53 -10.72
C LYS A 204 16.13 17.53 -12.24
N ALA A 205 15.80 18.70 -12.78
CA ALA A 205 15.50 18.91 -14.21
C ALA A 205 16.59 18.39 -15.16
N ASN A 206 17.88 18.57 -14.80
CA ASN A 206 19.01 18.14 -15.61
C ASN A 206 18.97 16.65 -15.98
N ARG A 207 18.44 15.79 -15.11
CA ARG A 207 18.36 14.37 -15.40
C ARG A 207 17.23 14.04 -16.37
N TRP A 208 16.11 14.74 -16.26
CA TRP A 208 15.02 14.62 -17.23
C TRP A 208 15.44 15.12 -18.61
N VAL A 209 16.25 16.19 -18.68
CA VAL A 209 16.88 16.64 -19.93
C VAL A 209 17.66 15.50 -20.60
N GLU A 210 18.50 14.76 -19.85
CA GLU A 210 19.26 13.62 -20.40
C GLU A 210 18.34 12.50 -20.91
N VAL A 211 17.31 12.11 -20.14
CA VAL A 211 16.35 11.08 -20.54
C VAL A 211 15.61 11.47 -21.83
N ILE A 212 15.13 12.72 -21.89
CA ILE A 212 14.39 13.26 -23.03
C ILE A 212 15.30 13.33 -24.26
N TYR A 213 16.49 13.92 -24.11
CA TYR A 213 17.48 14.05 -25.18
C TYR A 213 17.84 12.70 -25.80
N GLN A 214 18.21 11.72 -24.98
CA GLN A 214 18.59 10.39 -25.47
C GLN A 214 17.43 9.68 -26.18
N THR A 215 16.20 9.85 -25.67
CA THR A 215 15.00 9.25 -26.27
C THR A 215 14.73 9.85 -27.65
N LEU A 216 14.73 11.17 -27.78
CA LEU A 216 14.49 11.87 -29.05
C LEU A 216 15.60 11.63 -30.08
N LYS A 217 16.86 11.47 -29.63
CA LYS A 217 18.00 11.22 -30.50
C LYS A 217 17.95 9.82 -31.13
N LYS A 218 17.44 8.81 -30.41
CA LYS A 218 17.40 7.41 -30.90
C LYS A 218 16.14 7.06 -31.68
N ASP A 219 15.07 7.84 -31.54
CA ASP A 219 13.81 7.59 -32.21
C ASP A 219 13.21 8.92 -32.71
N ASP A 220 13.18 9.08 -34.02
CA ASP A 220 12.68 10.27 -34.71
C ASP A 220 11.15 10.33 -34.75
N GLN A 221 10.46 9.20 -34.52
CA GLN A 221 9.01 9.12 -34.55
C GLN A 221 8.35 9.47 -33.21
N VAL A 222 9.13 9.49 -32.13
CA VAL A 222 8.61 9.74 -30.77
C VAL A 222 8.34 11.22 -30.57
N LYS A 223 7.13 11.52 -30.07
CA LYS A 223 6.75 12.81 -29.50
C LYS A 223 6.70 12.72 -27.98
N ILE A 224 7.19 13.75 -27.31
CA ILE A 224 7.25 13.83 -25.85
C ILE A 224 6.30 14.90 -25.34
N TYR A 225 5.56 14.58 -24.29
CA TYR A 225 4.63 15.46 -23.62
C TYR A 225 5.04 15.57 -22.14
N ILE A 226 5.33 16.76 -21.64
CA ILE A 226 5.65 16.98 -20.22
C ILE A 226 4.40 17.50 -19.52
N CYS A 227 3.84 16.73 -18.59
CA CYS A 227 2.65 17.13 -17.83
C CYS A 227 2.99 17.48 -16.38
N GLY A 228 2.20 18.40 -15.82
CA GLY A 228 2.38 18.92 -14.47
C GLY A 228 1.29 19.94 -14.11
N ALA A 229 1.28 20.41 -12.87
CA ALA A 229 0.40 21.48 -12.43
C ALA A 229 0.99 22.86 -12.78
N ASN A 230 0.18 23.92 -12.74
CA ASN A 230 0.64 25.29 -13.03
C ASN A 230 1.88 25.74 -12.24
N GLN A 231 2.04 25.24 -11.01
CA GLN A 231 3.20 25.51 -10.16
C GLN A 231 4.51 24.90 -10.70
N ASP A 232 4.42 23.90 -11.58
CA ASP A 232 5.57 23.17 -12.13
C ASP A 232 6.10 23.83 -13.42
N GLN A 233 5.51 24.95 -13.85
CA GLN A 233 5.91 25.67 -15.06
C GLN A 233 7.40 26.03 -15.06
N LYS A 234 7.92 26.56 -13.95
CA LYS A 234 9.34 26.95 -13.86
C LYS A 234 10.28 25.77 -14.11
N SER A 235 10.03 24.63 -13.47
CA SER A 235 10.85 23.43 -13.66
C SER A 235 10.67 22.80 -15.05
N THR A 236 9.50 22.99 -15.67
CA THR A 236 9.27 22.62 -17.08
C THR A 236 10.10 23.49 -18.02
N ASP A 237 10.12 24.81 -17.79
CA ASP A 237 10.90 25.75 -18.58
C ASP A 237 12.40 25.46 -18.48
N GLU A 238 12.90 25.06 -17.30
CA GLU A 238 14.29 24.61 -17.12
C GLU A 238 14.63 23.41 -18.01
N ILE A 239 13.69 22.47 -18.21
CA ILE A 239 13.88 21.32 -19.11
C ILE A 239 13.84 21.77 -20.57
N LEU A 240 12.82 22.54 -20.96
CA LEU A 240 12.59 22.93 -22.35
C LEU A 240 13.61 23.91 -22.92
N ASN A 241 14.15 24.80 -22.06
CA ASN A 241 15.15 25.79 -22.48
C ASN A 241 16.59 25.26 -22.50
N SER A 242 16.81 24.00 -22.11
CA SER A 242 18.10 23.34 -22.20
C SER A 242 18.62 23.29 -23.65
N GLU A 243 19.90 23.58 -23.86
CA GLU A 243 20.56 23.53 -25.18
C GLU A 243 20.44 22.15 -25.84
N LEU A 244 20.35 21.07 -25.04
CA LEU A 244 20.19 19.70 -25.56
C LEU A 244 18.80 19.46 -26.16
N ILE A 245 17.77 20.19 -25.70
CA ILE A 245 16.38 19.99 -26.10
C ILE A 245 15.98 20.92 -27.26
N LYS A 246 16.60 22.10 -27.39
CA LYS A 246 16.29 23.07 -28.45
C LYS A 246 16.20 22.47 -29.87
N PRO A 247 17.10 21.57 -30.31
CA PRO A 247 17.02 20.97 -31.65
C PRO A 247 15.76 20.10 -31.88
N TYR A 248 15.05 19.72 -30.82
CA TYR A 248 13.90 18.83 -30.87
C TYR A 248 12.59 19.50 -30.43
N LYS A 249 12.55 20.84 -30.33
CA LYS A 249 11.40 21.60 -29.80
C LYS A 249 10.06 21.24 -30.44
N GLU A 250 10.03 20.92 -31.74
CA GLU A 250 8.80 20.55 -32.46
C GLU A 250 8.21 19.20 -32.02
N ARG A 251 9.00 18.36 -31.34
CA ARG A 251 8.59 17.04 -30.82
C ARG A 251 8.41 17.02 -29.31
N VAL A 252 8.54 18.15 -28.62
CA VAL A 252 8.38 18.25 -27.16
C VAL A 252 7.33 19.30 -26.83
N GLU A 253 6.23 18.87 -26.23
CA GLU A 253 5.10 19.73 -25.87
C GLU A 253 4.89 19.77 -24.35
N ALA A 254 4.50 20.93 -23.82
CA ALA A 254 4.21 21.13 -22.40
C ALA A 254 2.70 21.10 -22.16
N TRP A 255 2.25 20.15 -21.34
CA TRP A 255 0.86 20.02 -20.86
C TRP A 255 0.76 20.43 -19.39
N ILE A 256 1.13 21.68 -19.12
CA ILE A 256 1.13 22.26 -17.78
C ILE A 256 -0.24 22.87 -17.47
N GLY A 257 -0.80 22.53 -16.31
CA GLY A 257 -2.10 23.05 -15.87
C GLY A 257 -3.31 22.38 -16.53
N LEU A 258 -3.09 21.31 -17.29
CA LEU A 258 -4.16 20.57 -17.95
C LEU A 258 -5.13 19.98 -16.92
N ASP A 259 -6.44 20.11 -17.16
CA ASP A 259 -7.43 19.42 -16.32
C ASP A 259 -7.24 17.90 -16.43
N LEU A 260 -7.44 17.17 -15.33
CA LEU A 260 -7.19 15.74 -15.30
C LEU A 260 -8.14 14.95 -16.20
N LYS A 261 -9.38 15.42 -16.43
CA LYS A 261 -10.30 14.82 -17.39
C LYS A 261 -9.79 15.01 -18.81
N GLU A 262 -9.24 16.18 -19.12
CA GLU A 262 -8.65 16.45 -20.42
C GLU A 262 -7.39 15.62 -20.64
N LEU A 263 -6.47 15.57 -19.66
CA LEU A 263 -5.29 14.70 -19.70
C LEU A 263 -5.70 13.24 -19.90
N TYR A 264 -6.63 12.75 -19.07
CA TYR A 264 -7.14 11.39 -19.17
C TYR A 264 -7.72 11.14 -20.55
N THR A 265 -8.44 12.09 -21.15
CA THR A 265 -9.06 11.92 -22.48
C THR A 265 -8.02 11.89 -23.60
N LYS A 266 -7.01 12.78 -23.57
CA LYS A 266 -5.95 12.87 -24.59
C LYS A 266 -5.03 11.66 -24.63
N VAL A 267 -4.79 11.02 -23.50
CA VAL A 267 -3.90 9.86 -23.41
C VAL A 267 -4.65 8.60 -23.85
N ASP A 268 -4.13 7.91 -24.86
CA ASP A 268 -4.68 6.67 -25.40
C ASP A 268 -3.61 5.56 -25.47
N ASN A 269 -3.95 4.43 -26.11
CA ASN A 269 -3.07 3.28 -26.21
C ASN A 269 -1.79 3.50 -27.04
N SER A 270 -1.60 4.65 -27.70
CA SER A 270 -0.36 5.05 -28.38
C SER A 270 0.68 5.63 -27.42
N PHE A 271 0.29 5.91 -26.17
CA PHE A 271 1.17 6.50 -25.15
C PHE A 271 1.89 5.44 -24.30
N LEU A 272 3.10 5.81 -23.90
CA LEU A 272 3.83 5.28 -22.74
C LEU A 272 3.86 6.39 -21.67
N PHE A 273 3.56 6.05 -20.41
CA PHE A 273 3.73 6.97 -19.30
C PHE A 273 5.04 6.69 -18.54
N VAL A 274 5.81 7.74 -18.26
CA VAL A 274 7.04 7.66 -17.47
C VAL A 274 7.04 8.79 -16.46
N GLY A 275 7.30 8.51 -15.19
CA GLY A 275 7.32 9.56 -14.19
C GLY A 275 7.64 9.07 -12.81
N HIS A 276 7.75 10.02 -11.88
CA HIS A 276 7.85 9.68 -10.47
C HIS A 276 6.50 9.19 -9.91
N ASP A 277 6.55 8.55 -8.75
CA ASP A 277 5.36 8.14 -7.99
C ASP A 277 4.45 9.34 -7.73
N SER A 278 3.38 9.38 -8.51
CA SER A 278 2.42 10.48 -8.60
C SER A 278 1.04 9.93 -8.94
N MET A 279 0.03 10.77 -8.75
CA MET A 279 -1.36 10.45 -9.08
C MET A 279 -1.58 10.15 -10.56
N ILE A 280 -0.70 10.60 -11.48
CA ILE A 280 -0.90 10.42 -12.92
C ILE A 280 -0.77 8.94 -13.33
N GLY A 281 0.20 8.21 -12.76
CA GLY A 281 0.33 6.77 -13.02
C GLY A 281 -0.93 6.01 -12.60
N ASN A 282 -1.43 6.29 -11.40
CA ASN A 282 -2.68 5.72 -10.87
C ASN A 282 -3.93 6.18 -11.63
N LEU A 283 -3.91 7.34 -12.29
CA LEU A 283 -5.01 7.79 -13.14
C LEU A 283 -5.04 7.00 -14.44
N LEU A 284 -3.87 6.77 -15.02
CA LEU A 284 -3.72 6.09 -16.31
C LEU A 284 -3.82 4.57 -16.22
N SER A 285 -3.74 3.97 -15.02
CA SER A 285 -4.07 2.55 -14.81
C SER A 285 -5.53 2.22 -15.15
N PHE A 286 -6.46 3.19 -15.03
CA PHE A 286 -7.85 3.03 -15.47
C PHE A 286 -8.02 2.90 -16.98
N LYS A 287 -7.00 3.32 -17.76
CA LYS A 287 -6.90 3.12 -19.22
C LYS A 287 -5.89 2.04 -19.58
N ASN A 288 -5.29 1.41 -18.58
CA ASN A 288 -4.29 0.38 -18.77
C ASN A 288 -3.12 0.86 -19.67
N ILE A 289 -2.70 2.11 -19.44
CA ILE A 289 -1.55 2.69 -20.13
C ILE A 289 -0.28 2.13 -19.51
N LYS A 290 0.61 1.62 -20.37
CA LYS A 290 1.91 1.10 -19.94
C LYS A 290 2.66 2.19 -19.18
N THR A 291 3.17 1.84 -18.01
CA THR A 291 3.85 2.77 -17.12
C THR A 291 5.26 2.29 -16.77
N LEU A 292 6.20 3.23 -16.74
CA LEU A 292 7.48 3.10 -16.05
C LEU A 292 7.55 4.13 -14.91
N THR A 293 7.31 3.69 -13.68
CA THR A 293 7.40 4.53 -12.48
C THR A 293 8.84 4.59 -11.97
N ILE A 294 9.27 5.75 -11.49
CA ILE A 294 10.59 5.95 -10.88
C ILE A 294 10.39 6.27 -9.40
N SER A 295 10.67 5.30 -8.55
CA SER A 295 10.45 5.36 -7.10
C SER A 295 11.70 5.85 -6.38
N LEU A 296 11.61 7.03 -5.77
CA LEU A 296 12.72 7.66 -5.03
C LEU A 296 12.29 8.08 -3.63
N GLY A 297 13.27 8.23 -2.73
CA GLY A 297 13.02 8.74 -1.39
C GLY A 297 12.11 7.82 -0.58
N THR A 298 10.93 8.32 -0.18
CA THR A 298 9.99 7.60 0.68
C THR A 298 9.03 6.67 -0.07
N VAL A 299 9.19 6.53 -1.39
CA VAL A 299 8.26 5.75 -2.23
C VAL A 299 8.48 4.27 -2.03
N ARG A 300 7.39 3.53 -1.81
CA ARG A 300 7.39 2.07 -1.63
C ARG A 300 6.78 1.40 -2.87
N PRO A 301 7.59 0.80 -3.76
CA PRO A 301 7.10 0.23 -5.02
C PRO A 301 5.97 -0.78 -4.86
N HIS A 302 6.05 -1.65 -3.85
CA HIS A 302 5.02 -2.67 -3.57
C HIS A 302 3.66 -2.04 -3.23
N GLU A 303 3.64 -0.84 -2.64
CA GLU A 303 2.40 -0.20 -2.17
C GLU A 303 1.73 0.68 -3.22
N THR A 304 2.52 1.38 -4.05
CA THR A 304 2.02 2.49 -4.88
C THR A 304 2.25 2.34 -6.39
N THR A 305 2.86 1.24 -6.84
CA THR A 305 2.93 0.95 -8.28
C THR A 305 1.51 0.95 -8.87
N PRO A 306 1.26 1.66 -9.99
CA PRO A 306 -0.06 1.77 -10.57
C PRO A 306 -0.70 0.40 -10.81
N TYR A 307 -1.93 0.24 -10.33
CA TYR A 307 -2.64 -1.03 -10.25
C TYR A 307 -3.11 -1.52 -11.63
N ALA A 308 -2.19 -2.13 -12.37
CA ALA A 308 -2.40 -2.80 -13.65
C ALA A 308 -1.27 -3.81 -13.90
N LEU A 309 -1.49 -4.76 -14.80
CA LEU A 309 -0.50 -5.79 -15.16
C LEU A 309 0.60 -5.25 -16.07
N ASP A 310 1.78 -5.88 -15.97
CA ASP A 310 2.94 -5.60 -16.79
C ASP A 310 3.43 -4.13 -16.72
N ASN A 311 3.15 -3.43 -15.62
CA ASN A 311 3.71 -2.11 -15.37
C ASN A 311 5.08 -2.25 -14.70
N TYR A 312 5.96 -1.29 -14.98
CA TYR A 312 7.34 -1.35 -14.54
C TYR A 312 7.66 -0.26 -13.52
N ASN A 313 8.57 -0.55 -12.60
CA ASN A 313 9.02 0.39 -11.59
C ASN A 313 10.54 0.30 -11.38
N LEU A 314 11.24 1.43 -11.50
CA LEU A 314 12.66 1.55 -11.19
C LEU A 314 12.81 2.09 -9.77
N ALA A 315 13.58 1.39 -8.94
CA ALA A 315 13.87 1.80 -7.57
C ALA A 315 15.37 1.69 -7.25
N PRO A 316 15.92 2.54 -6.38
CA PRO A 316 17.33 2.46 -5.99
C PRO A 316 17.60 1.21 -5.14
N LYS A 317 18.74 0.56 -5.34
CA LYS A 317 19.25 -0.54 -4.50
C LYS A 317 20.20 0.02 -3.44
N THR A 318 19.66 0.86 -2.56
CA THR A 318 20.43 1.57 -1.53
C THR A 318 19.77 1.37 -0.18
N GLU A 319 20.55 1.12 0.87
CA GLU A 319 20.00 0.72 2.18
C GLU A 319 19.08 1.77 2.81
N CYS A 320 19.30 3.05 2.52
CA CYS A 320 18.48 4.15 3.03
C CYS A 320 17.16 4.36 2.28
N ALA A 321 16.88 3.60 1.22
CA ALA A 321 15.64 3.69 0.47
C ALA A 321 14.81 2.39 0.57
N PRO A 322 13.47 2.49 0.76
CA PRO A 322 12.71 3.72 0.99
C PRO A 322 12.98 4.33 2.37
N CYS A 323 13.11 5.65 2.45
CA CYS A 323 13.32 6.36 3.72
C CYS A 323 12.00 6.73 4.40
N PHE A 324 12.04 7.11 5.68
CA PHE A 324 10.87 7.67 6.34
C PHE A 324 10.76 9.18 6.08
N PRO A 325 9.52 9.72 6.03
CA PRO A 325 9.32 11.16 5.83
C PRO A 325 10.07 12.05 6.83
N LYS A 326 10.20 11.57 8.08
CA LYS A 326 10.88 12.27 9.18
C LYS A 326 12.41 12.26 9.11
N ASP A 327 13.00 11.37 8.32
CA ASP A 327 14.46 11.22 8.26
C ASP A 327 15.09 12.41 7.51
N GLU A 328 16.21 12.93 7.98
CA GLU A 328 16.96 13.92 7.21
C GLU A 328 17.68 13.28 6.02
N CYS A 329 17.67 13.94 4.86
CA CYS A 329 18.40 13.49 3.69
C CYS A 329 19.11 14.68 3.03
N LYS A 330 20.44 14.64 2.98
CA LYS A 330 21.27 15.71 2.40
C LYS A 330 21.89 15.30 1.07
N GLU A 331 22.21 14.01 0.91
CA GLU A 331 23.02 13.52 -0.21
C GLU A 331 22.22 13.06 -1.43
N TYR A 332 20.92 12.76 -1.25
CA TYR A 332 20.06 12.24 -2.32
C TYR A 332 20.69 11.07 -3.08
N LYS A 333 21.42 10.18 -2.39
CA LYS A 333 22.12 9.02 -2.98
C LYS A 333 21.20 8.17 -3.85
N CYS A 334 19.98 7.94 -3.37
CA CYS A 334 18.92 7.22 -4.08
C CYS A 334 18.60 7.81 -5.46
N HIS A 335 18.79 9.11 -5.66
CA HIS A 335 18.61 9.72 -6.96
C HIS A 335 19.67 9.14 -7.88
N ASN A 336 20.96 9.29 -7.56
CA ASN A 336 22.09 8.80 -8.37
C ASN A 336 22.06 7.30 -8.67
N ASP A 337 21.53 6.49 -7.74
CA ASP A 337 21.44 5.04 -7.89
C ASP A 337 20.44 4.58 -8.97
N VAL A 338 19.50 5.45 -9.37
CA VAL A 338 18.64 5.21 -10.56
C VAL A 338 19.16 6.07 -11.72
N PRO A 339 19.99 5.55 -12.62
CA PRO A 339 20.66 6.38 -13.62
C PRO A 339 19.79 6.60 -14.86
N TYR A 340 20.02 7.73 -15.55
CA TYR A 340 19.24 8.13 -16.72
C TYR A 340 19.44 7.17 -17.91
N ASN A 341 20.62 6.54 -18.03
CA ASN A 341 20.93 5.62 -19.13
C ASN A 341 20.04 4.37 -19.07
N ILE A 342 19.90 3.74 -17.90
CA ILE A 342 19.00 2.59 -17.71
C ILE A 342 17.56 3.01 -17.99
N THR A 343 17.16 4.16 -17.43
CA THR A 343 15.81 4.71 -17.63
C THR A 343 15.49 4.88 -19.11
N HIS A 344 16.38 5.51 -19.88
CA HIS A 344 16.18 5.69 -21.32
C HIS A 344 16.17 4.35 -22.09
N GLN A 345 17.00 3.37 -21.73
CA GLN A 345 16.95 2.04 -22.39
C GLN A 345 15.63 1.33 -22.12
N CYS A 346 15.13 1.36 -20.87
CA CYS A 346 13.80 0.86 -20.52
C CYS A 346 12.71 1.55 -21.34
N ILE A 347 12.75 2.89 -21.45
CA ILE A 347 11.82 3.66 -22.28
C ILE A 347 11.88 3.19 -23.74
N GLY A 348 13.08 3.07 -24.31
CA GLY A 348 13.24 2.63 -25.71
C GLY A 348 12.65 1.26 -25.99
N GLN A 349 12.84 0.29 -25.07
CA GLN A 349 12.25 -1.03 -25.19
C GLN A 349 10.72 -1.00 -25.02
N LEU A 350 10.21 -0.25 -24.04
CA LEU A 350 8.77 -0.09 -23.82
C LEU A 350 8.06 0.59 -24.99
N LEU A 351 8.68 1.58 -25.62
CA LEU A 351 8.14 2.24 -26.81
C LEU A 351 8.04 1.28 -28.00
N LYS A 352 8.99 0.35 -28.17
CA LYS A 352 9.06 -0.55 -29.33
C LYS A 352 8.33 -1.87 -29.16
N LYS A 353 8.40 -2.44 -27.96
CA LYS A 353 8.00 -3.83 -27.66
C LYS A 353 6.93 -3.92 -26.57
N ASN A 354 6.64 -2.83 -25.87
CA ASN A 354 5.74 -2.77 -24.72
C ASN A 354 6.12 -3.71 -23.56
N ARG A 355 7.39 -4.15 -23.53
CA ARG A 355 7.99 -5.01 -22.50
C ARG A 355 9.48 -4.70 -22.37
N ILE A 356 10.07 -5.01 -21.23
CA ILE A 356 11.52 -4.92 -21.01
C ILE A 356 12.12 -6.33 -21.10
N ASP A 357 13.12 -6.47 -21.95
CA ASP A 357 13.96 -7.65 -22.13
C ASP A 357 15.26 -7.47 -21.32
N ILE A 358 15.45 -8.34 -20.33
CA ILE A 358 16.56 -8.24 -19.38
C ILE A 358 17.90 -8.59 -20.02
N GLU A 359 17.93 -9.50 -20.99
CA GLU A 359 19.16 -9.81 -21.73
C GLU A 359 19.60 -8.62 -22.58
N GLU A 360 18.65 -7.97 -23.26
CA GLU A 360 18.92 -6.74 -24.01
C GLU A 360 19.38 -5.60 -23.08
N LEU A 361 18.82 -5.49 -21.88
CA LEU A 361 19.25 -4.48 -20.91
C LEU A 361 20.66 -4.74 -20.37
N ASN A 362 20.98 -6.00 -20.05
CA ASN A 362 22.33 -6.43 -19.63
C ASN A 362 23.39 -6.17 -20.71
N ASN A 363 23.03 -6.29 -21.98
CA ASN A 363 23.93 -6.01 -23.11
C ASN A 363 24.09 -4.52 -23.40
N SER A 364 23.10 -3.68 -23.04
CA SER A 364 23.06 -2.26 -23.38
C SER A 364 23.45 -1.31 -22.25
N CYS A 365 23.55 -1.82 -21.02
CA CYS A 365 23.92 -1.06 -19.82
C CYS A 365 25.13 -1.69 -19.13
N SER A 366 25.92 -0.88 -18.42
CA SER A 366 27.05 -1.41 -17.65
C SER A 366 26.55 -2.20 -16.44
N SER A 367 27.27 -3.28 -16.09
CA SER A 367 27.00 -4.08 -14.89
C SER A 367 27.01 -3.23 -13.61
N LEU A 368 27.87 -2.21 -13.55
CA LEU A 368 27.95 -1.27 -12.42
C LEU A 368 26.72 -0.38 -12.29
N SER A 369 26.08 0.02 -13.39
CA SER A 369 24.83 0.77 -13.33
C SER A 369 23.66 -0.12 -12.92
N LEU A 370 23.60 -1.35 -13.48
CA LEU A 370 22.52 -2.29 -13.22
C LEU A 370 22.52 -2.78 -11.76
N SER A 371 23.71 -2.94 -11.16
CA SER A 371 23.83 -3.38 -9.76
C SER A 371 23.31 -2.37 -8.72
N ARG A 372 22.98 -1.14 -9.11
CA ARG A 372 22.51 -0.06 -8.21
C ARG A 372 21.02 0.20 -8.28
N VAL A 373 20.31 -0.43 -9.21
CA VAL A 373 18.88 -0.18 -9.45
C VAL A 373 18.14 -1.51 -9.46
N LYS A 374 16.94 -1.52 -8.87
CA LYS A 374 15.99 -2.60 -9.02
C LYS A 374 15.01 -2.27 -10.12
N LEU A 375 14.71 -3.24 -10.98
CA LEU A 375 13.61 -3.14 -11.94
C LEU A 375 12.53 -4.11 -11.52
N TYR A 376 11.38 -3.55 -11.23
CA TYR A 376 10.20 -4.27 -10.81
C TYR A 376 9.18 -4.34 -11.94
N GLN A 377 8.44 -5.45 -12.02
CA GLN A 377 7.28 -5.62 -12.89
C GLN A 377 6.08 -6.09 -12.08
N SER A 378 4.92 -5.50 -12.34
CA SER A 378 3.66 -5.95 -11.75
C SER A 378 3.11 -7.18 -12.47
N ASP A 379 2.64 -8.12 -11.66
CA ASP A 379 1.98 -9.36 -12.08
C ASP A 379 0.86 -9.69 -11.07
N MET A 380 0.20 -10.83 -11.24
CA MET A 380 -0.89 -11.27 -10.38
C MET A 380 -0.64 -12.67 -9.82
N LEU A 381 -0.96 -12.85 -8.55
CA LEU A 381 -1.00 -14.15 -7.91
C LEU A 381 -2.36 -14.85 -8.15
N ASP A 382 -2.40 -16.16 -7.95
CA ASP A 382 -3.62 -16.97 -8.13
C ASP A 382 -4.79 -16.56 -7.23
N ASN A 383 -4.50 -15.88 -6.12
CA ASN A 383 -5.51 -15.33 -5.21
C ASN A 383 -6.05 -13.95 -5.67
N GLY A 384 -5.52 -13.39 -6.75
CA GLY A 384 -5.90 -12.10 -7.33
C GLY A 384 -5.12 -10.89 -6.82
N ASP A 385 -4.15 -11.07 -5.91
CA ASP A 385 -3.30 -9.97 -5.43
C ASP A 385 -2.31 -9.52 -6.50
N LEU A 386 -2.06 -8.21 -6.59
CA LEU A 386 -1.02 -7.65 -7.42
C LEU A 386 0.34 -7.84 -6.72
N ILE A 387 1.22 -8.61 -7.35
CA ILE A 387 2.60 -8.79 -6.91
C ILE A 387 3.55 -7.96 -7.77
N ILE A 388 4.65 -7.52 -7.16
CA ILE A 388 5.70 -6.78 -7.84
C ILE A 388 7.00 -7.60 -7.79
N ASN A 389 7.42 -8.15 -8.93
CA ASN A 389 8.58 -9.03 -9.07
C ASN A 389 9.81 -8.26 -9.53
N GLU A 390 10.97 -8.50 -8.90
CA GLU A 390 12.25 -7.94 -9.34
C GLU A 390 12.81 -8.76 -10.52
N LEU A 391 13.24 -8.08 -11.58
CA LEU A 391 13.65 -8.70 -12.84
C LEU A 391 15.16 -8.71 -13.13
N LEU A 392 15.95 -7.81 -12.53
CA LEU A 392 17.38 -7.68 -12.85
C LEU A 392 18.24 -8.66 -12.07
N HIS A 393 17.86 -8.94 -10.84
CA HIS A 393 18.61 -9.69 -9.86
C HIS A 393 17.89 -10.99 -9.56
N LYS A 394 18.43 -12.10 -10.06
CA LYS A 394 17.89 -13.43 -9.77
C LYS A 394 17.91 -13.78 -8.28
N GLU A 395 18.88 -13.23 -7.54
CA GLU A 395 19.02 -13.45 -6.10
C GLU A 395 18.33 -12.32 -5.33
N GLN A 396 17.37 -12.70 -4.50
CA GLN A 396 16.62 -11.79 -3.63
C GLN A 396 17.43 -11.42 -2.39
N ASP A 397 17.21 -10.20 -1.90
CA ASP A 397 17.72 -9.78 -0.59
C ASP A 397 16.81 -10.24 0.56
N ALA A 398 17.29 -10.14 1.80
CA ALA A 398 16.55 -10.63 2.96
C ALA A 398 15.18 -9.94 3.13
N LYS A 399 15.04 -8.68 2.69
CA LYS A 399 13.75 -7.97 2.79
C LYS A 399 12.75 -8.53 1.78
N GLU A 400 13.17 -8.81 0.55
CA GLU A 400 12.32 -9.41 -0.48
C GLU A 400 11.88 -10.82 -0.10
N VAL A 401 12.78 -11.64 0.42
CA VAL A 401 12.44 -12.97 0.95
C VAL A 401 11.37 -12.86 2.04
N MET A 402 11.56 -11.95 3.01
CA MET A 402 10.60 -11.75 4.09
C MET A 402 9.27 -11.18 3.62
N ARG A 403 9.24 -10.31 2.60
CA ARG A 403 7.98 -9.83 2.00
C ARG A 403 7.18 -10.99 1.42
N ASN A 404 7.83 -11.90 0.69
CA ASN A 404 7.17 -13.08 0.13
C ASN A 404 6.59 -13.98 1.23
N PHE A 405 7.36 -14.22 2.30
CA PHE A 405 6.88 -14.97 3.46
C PHE A 405 5.69 -14.29 4.14
N TYR A 406 5.74 -12.97 4.33
CA TYR A 406 4.63 -12.21 4.90
C TYR A 406 3.39 -12.21 4.03
N HIS A 407 3.54 -12.19 2.70
CA HIS A 407 2.40 -12.26 1.81
C HIS A 407 1.62 -13.55 2.03
N ILE A 408 2.32 -14.69 2.00
CA ILE A 408 1.69 -16.01 2.19
C ILE A 408 1.12 -16.12 3.60
N ALA A 409 1.91 -15.77 4.63
CA ALA A 409 1.52 -15.96 6.02
C ALA A 409 0.31 -15.10 6.42
N TRP A 410 0.31 -13.80 6.11
CA TRP A 410 -0.82 -12.93 6.45
C TRP A 410 -2.09 -13.30 5.68
N THR A 411 -1.96 -13.63 4.39
CA THR A 411 -3.12 -14.08 3.60
C THR A 411 -3.73 -15.34 4.21
N SER A 412 -2.91 -16.34 4.52
CA SER A 412 -3.37 -17.60 5.11
C SER A 412 -3.99 -17.40 6.49
N ILE A 413 -3.36 -16.60 7.37
CA ILE A 413 -3.83 -16.39 8.75
C ILE A 413 -5.11 -15.53 8.79
N PHE A 414 -5.23 -14.51 7.93
CA PHE A 414 -6.38 -13.61 7.96
C PHE A 414 -7.58 -14.08 7.15
N THR A 415 -7.34 -14.79 6.05
CA THR A 415 -8.40 -15.12 5.09
C THR A 415 -8.58 -16.61 4.84
N GLU A 416 -7.72 -17.46 5.43
CA GLU A 416 -7.71 -18.92 5.20
C GLU A 416 -7.52 -19.30 3.72
N VAL A 417 -7.05 -18.35 2.91
CA VAL A 417 -6.71 -18.57 1.50
C VAL A 417 -5.26 -19.01 1.42
N ASN A 418 -5.04 -20.13 0.73
CA ASN A 418 -3.69 -20.59 0.40
C ASN A 418 -3.23 -19.92 -0.89
N THR A 419 -2.09 -19.23 -0.82
CA THR A 419 -1.41 -18.63 -1.97
C THR A 419 -0.05 -19.30 -2.12
N SER A 420 0.28 -19.71 -3.34
CA SER A 420 1.58 -20.28 -3.65
C SER A 420 2.48 -19.23 -4.28
N MET A 421 3.75 -19.23 -3.90
CA MET A 421 4.82 -18.48 -4.55
C MET A 421 6.03 -19.39 -4.70
N ASP A 422 6.88 -19.10 -5.67
CA ASP A 422 8.11 -19.85 -5.87
C ASP A 422 9.05 -19.76 -4.66
N ILE A 423 9.82 -20.81 -4.43
CA ILE A 423 10.86 -20.82 -3.39
C ILE A 423 11.89 -19.73 -3.76
N PRO A 424 12.15 -18.76 -2.88
CA PRO A 424 13.03 -17.65 -3.20
C PRO A 424 14.48 -18.14 -3.36
N SER A 425 15.15 -17.63 -4.40
CA SER A 425 16.57 -17.83 -4.62
C SER A 425 17.36 -16.67 -4.02
N PHE A 426 18.42 -16.94 -3.26
CA PHE A 426 19.24 -15.92 -2.60
C PHE A 426 20.66 -16.42 -2.30
N ASN A 427 21.63 -15.51 -2.18
CA ASN A 427 23.03 -15.86 -1.92
C ASN A 427 23.35 -16.14 -0.44
N LEU A 428 24.61 -16.53 -0.19
CA LEU A 428 25.17 -16.81 1.12
C LEU A 428 25.09 -15.62 2.10
N GLN A 429 25.19 -14.38 1.63
CA GLN A 429 25.08 -13.20 2.49
C GLN A 429 23.64 -13.03 2.98
N THR A 430 22.66 -13.09 2.05
CA THR A 430 21.23 -13.09 2.41
C THR A 430 20.91 -14.26 3.34
N LYS A 431 21.44 -15.46 3.05
CA LYS A 431 21.28 -16.64 3.92
C LYS A 431 21.77 -16.35 5.34
N ALA A 432 22.99 -15.83 5.48
CA ALA A 432 23.55 -15.49 6.79
C ALA A 432 22.69 -14.46 7.54
N GLN A 433 22.21 -13.41 6.84
CA GLN A 433 21.34 -12.39 7.41
C GLN A 433 19.98 -12.95 7.86
N LEU A 434 19.36 -13.81 7.07
CA LEU A 434 18.10 -14.45 7.45
C LEU A 434 18.31 -15.39 8.64
N SER A 435 19.36 -16.22 8.61
CA SER A 435 19.66 -17.16 9.70
C SER A 435 19.84 -16.48 11.06
N THR A 436 20.29 -15.21 11.13
CA THR A 436 20.36 -14.48 12.42
C THR A 436 18.99 -14.28 13.06
N HIS A 437 17.89 -14.34 12.29
CA HIS A 437 16.53 -14.10 12.78
C HIS A 437 15.84 -15.36 13.32
N ILE A 438 16.42 -16.56 13.16
CA ILE A 438 15.85 -17.82 13.67
C ILE A 438 15.59 -17.71 15.17
N LYS A 439 16.58 -17.23 15.94
CA LYS A 439 16.42 -17.09 17.39
C LYS A 439 15.33 -16.06 17.76
N GLY A 440 15.16 -15.02 16.94
CA GLY A 440 14.07 -14.06 17.09
C GLY A 440 12.70 -14.70 16.90
N ILE A 441 12.55 -15.57 15.88
CA ILE A 441 11.30 -16.31 15.61
C ILE A 441 10.97 -17.23 16.79
N GLU A 442 11.94 -18.03 17.25
CA GLU A 442 11.78 -18.94 18.40
C GLU A 442 11.41 -18.17 19.68
N THR A 443 12.13 -17.09 19.97
CA THR A 443 11.86 -16.25 21.15
C THR A 443 10.46 -15.64 21.09
N LEU A 444 10.06 -15.11 19.93
CA LEU A 444 8.74 -14.51 19.77
C LEU A 444 7.62 -15.54 19.88
N TYR A 445 7.85 -16.76 19.38
CA TYR A 445 6.93 -17.89 19.56
C TYR A 445 6.76 -18.23 21.04
N GLU A 446 7.86 -18.42 21.78
CA GLU A 446 7.83 -18.72 23.22
C GLU A 446 7.12 -17.63 24.01
N LEU A 447 7.44 -16.36 23.75
CA LEU A 447 6.76 -15.21 24.36
C LEU A 447 5.25 -15.22 24.09
N SER A 448 4.84 -15.58 22.88
CA SER A 448 3.43 -15.67 22.50
C SER A 448 2.74 -16.84 23.20
N GLU A 449 3.40 -18.00 23.36
CA GLU A 449 2.87 -19.12 24.16
C GLU A 449 2.73 -18.76 25.64
N PHE A 450 3.66 -18.00 26.21
CA PHE A 450 3.48 -17.46 27.55
C PHE A 450 2.32 -16.46 27.62
N GLY A 451 2.13 -15.63 26.59
CA GLY A 451 1.02 -14.70 26.48
C GLY A 451 -0.33 -15.41 26.51
N LYS A 452 -0.47 -16.49 25.72
CA LYS A 452 -1.63 -17.40 25.76
C LYS A 452 -1.83 -17.98 27.16
N LYS A 453 -0.77 -18.50 27.77
CA LYS A 453 -0.82 -19.13 29.10
C LYS A 453 -1.34 -18.17 30.18
N TYR A 454 -0.78 -16.96 30.27
CA TYR A 454 -1.19 -15.98 31.28
C TYR A 454 -2.58 -15.40 30.99
N SER A 455 -2.96 -15.22 29.73
CA SER A 455 -4.32 -14.84 29.35
C SER A 455 -5.33 -15.90 29.83
N ARG A 456 -5.00 -17.19 29.68
CA ARG A 456 -5.83 -18.29 30.18
C ARG A 456 -5.89 -18.32 31.71
N TYR A 457 -4.78 -18.09 32.41
CA TYR A 457 -4.77 -18.03 33.87
C TYR A 457 -5.64 -16.90 34.43
N ILE A 458 -5.72 -15.76 33.74
CA ILE A 458 -6.66 -14.69 34.12
C ILE A 458 -8.11 -15.20 33.99
N ILE A 459 -8.45 -15.86 32.88
CA ILE A 459 -9.81 -16.43 32.66
C ILE A 459 -10.14 -17.49 33.73
N GLU A 460 -9.21 -18.40 34.00
CA GLU A 460 -9.36 -19.45 35.02
C GLU A 460 -9.54 -18.85 36.42
N GLU A 461 -8.77 -17.81 36.78
CA GLU A 461 -8.88 -17.13 38.07
C GLU A 461 -10.23 -16.42 38.23
N ILE A 462 -10.71 -15.73 37.20
CA ILE A 462 -12.02 -15.06 37.19
C ILE A 462 -13.16 -16.08 37.34
N SER A 463 -12.98 -17.29 36.83
CA SER A 463 -13.98 -18.36 36.85
C SER A 463 -14.09 -19.08 38.20
N LYS A 464 -13.22 -18.77 39.18
CA LYS A 464 -13.28 -19.37 40.52
C LYS A 464 -14.47 -18.82 41.33
N ASN A 465 -14.95 -19.60 42.30
CA ASN A 465 -15.99 -19.16 43.24
C ASN A 465 -15.56 -17.93 44.06
N THR A 466 -14.26 -17.77 44.32
CA THR A 466 -13.67 -16.64 45.03
C THR A 466 -12.43 -16.13 44.28
N PRO A 467 -12.59 -15.29 43.25
CA PRO A 467 -11.48 -14.77 42.45
C PRO A 467 -10.53 -13.86 43.25
N SER A 468 -9.23 -14.02 43.05
CA SER A 468 -8.21 -13.14 43.63
C SER A 468 -7.80 -12.01 42.67
N LEU A 469 -8.12 -10.76 43.03
CA LEU A 469 -7.67 -9.58 42.28
C LEU A 469 -6.13 -9.45 42.26
N GLU A 470 -5.44 -9.97 43.27
CA GLU A 470 -3.98 -9.93 43.34
C GLU A 470 -3.35 -10.85 42.29
N GLU A 471 -3.86 -12.08 42.14
CA GLU A 471 -3.37 -13.02 41.13
C GLU A 471 -3.70 -12.54 39.71
N ILE A 472 -4.90 -11.97 39.48
CA ILE A 472 -5.25 -11.35 38.19
C ILE A 472 -4.24 -10.25 37.83
N LYS A 473 -3.92 -9.34 38.75
CA LYS A 473 -2.94 -8.27 38.53
C LYS A 473 -1.54 -8.81 38.26
N LYS A 474 -1.14 -9.85 38.98
CA LYS A 474 0.15 -10.53 38.79
C LYS A 474 0.27 -11.16 37.41
N PHE A 475 -0.77 -11.83 36.91
CA PHE A 475 -0.79 -12.37 35.54
C PHE A 475 -0.81 -11.26 34.50
N SER A 476 -1.57 -10.18 34.71
CA SER A 476 -1.57 -9.00 33.84
C SER A 476 -0.17 -8.37 33.74
N ALA A 477 0.55 -8.24 34.86
CA ALA A 477 1.93 -7.71 34.85
C ALA A 477 2.90 -8.60 34.07
N LYS A 478 2.63 -9.92 33.97
CA LYS A 478 3.40 -10.83 33.13
C LYS A 478 3.13 -10.62 31.64
N LEU A 479 1.91 -10.27 31.25
CA LEU A 479 1.61 -9.86 29.87
C LEU A 479 2.37 -8.57 29.51
N ASP A 480 2.42 -7.58 30.41
CA ASP A 480 3.21 -6.35 30.19
C ASP A 480 4.72 -6.62 30.08
N GLU A 481 5.24 -7.63 30.78
CA GLU A 481 6.62 -8.10 30.65
C GLU A 481 6.87 -8.74 29.28
N ILE A 482 5.97 -9.61 28.83
CA ILE A 482 6.03 -10.25 27.50
C ILE A 482 6.03 -9.21 26.39
N ASP A 483 5.22 -8.17 26.53
CA ASP A 483 5.12 -7.08 25.56
C ASP A 483 6.41 -6.26 25.47
N ARG A 484 7.02 -5.95 26.62
CA ARG A 484 8.34 -5.30 26.66
C ARG A 484 9.44 -6.17 26.07
N LEU A 485 9.42 -7.48 26.32
CA LEU A 485 10.39 -8.41 25.73
C LEU A 485 10.20 -8.52 24.21
N SER A 486 8.95 -8.51 23.73
CA SER A 486 8.65 -8.48 22.29
C SER A 486 9.22 -7.23 21.62
N ASP A 487 9.24 -6.09 22.31
CA ASP A 487 9.88 -4.86 21.80
C ASP A 487 11.39 -4.98 21.65
N LEU A 488 12.04 -5.71 22.56
CA LEU A 488 13.46 -6.03 22.45
C LEU A 488 13.72 -6.95 21.25
N VAL A 489 12.85 -7.94 21.00
CA VAL A 489 12.92 -8.80 19.80
C VAL A 489 12.84 -7.96 18.52
N ALA A 490 11.89 -7.02 18.41
CA ALA A 490 11.81 -6.14 17.23
C ALA A 490 13.09 -5.33 17.00
N THR A 491 13.74 -4.90 18.09
CA THR A 491 14.97 -4.11 18.04
C THR A 491 16.17 -4.97 17.63
N SER A 492 16.29 -6.19 18.15
CA SER A 492 17.39 -7.12 17.85
C SER A 492 17.22 -7.83 16.50
N TYR A 493 15.98 -8.02 16.05
CA TYR A 493 15.61 -8.77 14.84
C TYR A 493 14.67 -7.94 13.96
N PRO A 494 15.16 -6.90 13.26
CA PRO A 494 14.31 -5.91 12.61
C PRO A 494 13.35 -6.48 11.56
N LEU A 495 13.70 -7.60 10.90
CA LEU A 495 12.82 -8.23 9.91
C LEU A 495 11.54 -8.78 10.53
N LEU A 496 11.47 -8.99 11.85
CA LEU A 496 10.28 -9.44 12.60
C LEU A 496 9.40 -8.29 13.10
N SER A 497 9.85 -7.02 12.94
CA SER A 497 9.10 -5.85 13.40
C SER A 497 7.64 -5.79 12.91
N PRO A 498 7.30 -6.16 11.64
CA PRO A 498 5.92 -6.12 11.17
C PRO A 498 4.95 -6.98 12.00
N VAL A 499 5.41 -8.14 12.47
CA VAL A 499 4.61 -9.06 13.31
C VAL A 499 4.33 -8.42 14.68
N ILE A 500 5.36 -7.81 15.27
CA ILE A 500 5.27 -7.21 16.60
C ILE A 500 4.48 -5.90 16.56
N ASP A 501 4.65 -5.08 15.52
CA ASP A 501 3.85 -3.87 15.32
C ASP A 501 2.37 -4.20 15.10
N PHE A 502 2.07 -5.26 14.32
CA PHE A 502 0.69 -5.78 14.22
C PHE A 502 0.16 -6.20 15.59
N ALA A 503 0.91 -7.00 16.35
CA ALA A 503 0.51 -7.46 17.67
C ALA A 503 0.18 -6.30 18.63
N LYS A 504 0.95 -5.21 18.58
CA LYS A 504 0.68 -4.00 19.36
C LYS A 504 -0.64 -3.36 18.97
N VAL A 505 -0.91 -3.21 17.68
CA VAL A 505 -2.17 -2.63 17.21
C VAL A 505 -3.33 -3.52 17.63
N ALA A 506 -3.25 -4.83 17.42
CA ALA A 506 -4.28 -5.78 17.81
C ALA A 506 -4.56 -5.76 19.33
N LYS A 507 -3.53 -5.80 20.18
CA LYS A 507 -3.67 -5.73 21.64
C LYS A 507 -4.16 -4.37 22.16
N ASN A 508 -3.90 -3.28 21.46
CA ASN A 508 -4.51 -1.99 21.80
C ASN A 508 -5.98 -1.89 21.37
N ASN A 509 -6.49 -2.88 20.63
CA ASN A 509 -7.85 -2.94 20.11
C ASN A 509 -8.55 -4.26 20.49
N LEU A 510 -8.27 -4.79 21.69
CA LEU A 510 -8.95 -5.99 22.20
C LEU A 510 -10.46 -5.75 22.29
N GLN A 511 -11.23 -6.74 21.85
CA GLN A 511 -12.68 -6.69 21.82
C GLN A 511 -13.27 -7.26 23.12
N GLY A 512 -14.23 -6.58 23.72
CA GLY A 512 -14.92 -7.06 24.92
C GLY A 512 -15.42 -5.94 25.82
N SER A 513 -16.49 -6.23 26.58
CA SER A 513 -17.06 -5.31 27.58
C SER A 513 -16.72 -5.69 29.02
N ASN A 514 -16.00 -6.80 29.21
CA ASN A 514 -15.64 -7.33 30.52
C ASN A 514 -14.26 -7.99 30.46
N LEU A 515 -13.70 -8.29 31.63
CA LEU A 515 -12.35 -8.84 31.77
C LEU A 515 -12.17 -10.23 31.13
N VAL A 516 -13.22 -11.05 31.09
CA VAL A 516 -13.18 -12.37 30.43
C VAL A 516 -12.99 -12.18 28.93
N ASN A 517 -13.87 -11.41 28.29
CA ASN A 517 -13.81 -11.15 26.85
C ASN A 517 -12.47 -10.51 26.44
N LEU A 518 -11.97 -9.56 27.24
CA LEU A 518 -10.67 -8.93 26.98
C LEU A 518 -9.52 -9.94 27.08
N SER A 519 -9.56 -10.84 28.07
CA SER A 519 -8.54 -11.89 28.23
C SER A 519 -8.62 -12.94 27.12
N GLU A 520 -9.82 -13.27 26.64
CA GLU A 520 -10.02 -14.14 25.48
C GLU A 520 -9.48 -13.50 24.21
N ALA A 521 -9.80 -12.23 23.96
CA ALA A 521 -9.26 -11.49 22.82
C ALA A 521 -7.73 -11.40 22.87
N ALA A 522 -7.15 -11.20 24.05
CA ALA A 522 -5.70 -11.22 24.25
C ALA A 522 -5.10 -12.59 23.91
N PHE A 523 -5.73 -13.67 24.38
CA PHE A 523 -5.35 -15.04 24.05
C PHE A 523 -5.32 -15.27 22.53
N TYR A 524 -6.38 -14.89 21.82
CA TYR A 524 -6.46 -15.05 20.36
C TYR A 524 -5.38 -14.24 19.64
N THR A 525 -5.10 -13.02 20.10
CA THR A 525 -4.04 -12.20 19.53
C THR A 525 -2.67 -12.88 19.68
N TYR A 526 -2.32 -13.38 20.87
CA TYR A 526 -1.07 -14.14 21.04
C TYR A 526 -1.05 -15.44 20.23
N ASN A 527 -2.20 -16.10 20.05
CA ASN A 527 -2.31 -17.28 19.21
C ASN A 527 -2.01 -16.98 17.73
N GLU A 528 -2.50 -15.85 17.20
CA GLU A 528 -2.18 -15.41 15.84
C GLU A 528 -0.68 -15.15 15.65
N ILE A 529 -0.02 -14.54 16.64
CA ILE A 529 1.43 -14.31 16.60
C ILE A 529 2.22 -15.63 16.67
N SER A 530 1.79 -16.56 17.53
CA SER A 530 2.38 -17.89 17.61
C SER A 530 2.27 -18.67 16.28
N LEU A 531 1.10 -18.61 15.64
CA LEU A 531 0.88 -19.21 14.32
C LEU A 531 1.78 -18.55 13.26
N MET A 532 1.88 -17.22 13.25
CA MET A 532 2.79 -16.49 12.37
C MET A 532 4.24 -16.97 12.54
N CYS A 533 4.72 -17.09 13.77
CA CYS A 533 6.07 -17.58 14.04
C CYS A 533 6.28 -19.01 13.55
N SER A 534 5.27 -19.89 13.70
CA SER A 534 5.33 -21.28 13.21
C SER A 534 5.42 -21.33 11.69
N VAL A 535 4.61 -20.54 10.99
CA VAL A 535 4.65 -20.44 9.52
C VAL A 535 6.01 -19.90 9.04
N LEU A 536 6.54 -18.85 9.68
CA LEU A 536 7.86 -18.32 9.34
C LEU A 536 8.97 -19.35 9.59
N TYR A 537 8.90 -20.11 10.69
CA TYR A 537 9.87 -21.17 10.99
C TYR A 537 9.84 -22.26 9.92
N GLU A 538 8.66 -22.68 9.47
CA GLU A 538 8.51 -23.66 8.39
C GLU A 538 9.11 -23.14 7.07
N PHE A 539 8.88 -21.87 6.73
CA PHE A 539 9.51 -21.26 5.55
C PHE A 539 11.03 -21.21 5.65
N PHE A 540 11.56 -20.89 6.83
CA PHE A 540 13.01 -20.91 7.07
C PHE A 540 13.59 -22.32 6.97
N GLU A 541 12.85 -23.33 7.43
CA GLU A 541 13.21 -24.74 7.27
C GLU A 541 13.25 -25.14 5.79
N LYS A 542 12.17 -24.86 5.04
CA LYS A 542 12.08 -25.17 3.60
C LYS A 542 13.18 -24.51 2.78
N CYS A 543 13.61 -23.31 3.18
CA CYS A 543 14.72 -22.60 2.56
C CYS A 543 16.11 -23.02 3.07
N SER A 544 16.20 -24.12 3.84
CA SER A 544 17.45 -24.64 4.41
C SER A 544 18.25 -23.58 5.19
N LEU A 545 17.56 -22.67 5.87
CA LEU A 545 18.14 -21.67 6.77
C LEU A 545 18.42 -22.25 8.15
N ILE A 546 17.71 -23.32 8.52
CA ILE A 546 17.82 -24.05 9.77
C ILE A 546 18.64 -25.31 9.55
N ASN A 547 19.78 -25.43 10.23
CA ASN A 547 20.53 -26.67 10.23
C ASN A 547 19.87 -27.64 11.20
N LYS A 548 18.97 -28.50 10.70
CA LYS A 548 18.65 -29.72 11.44
C LYS A 548 19.92 -30.57 11.43
N ALA A 549 20.66 -30.59 12.54
CA ALA A 549 21.56 -31.71 12.77
C ALA A 549 20.74 -32.98 12.53
N LYS A 550 21.16 -33.81 11.58
CA LYS A 550 20.54 -35.13 11.38
C LYS A 550 20.39 -35.74 12.76
N GLN A 551 19.16 -36.08 13.12
CA GLN A 551 18.86 -36.85 14.30
C GLN A 551 19.42 -38.25 14.02
N GLU A 552 20.73 -38.42 14.17
CA GLU A 552 21.37 -39.73 14.15
C GLU A 552 20.82 -40.50 15.35
N ALA A 553 20.05 -41.53 15.02
CA ALA A 553 19.70 -42.69 15.81
C ALA A 553 19.91 -42.53 17.33
N ARG A 554 18.88 -42.06 18.03
CA ARG A 554 18.58 -42.59 19.37
C ARG A 554 17.85 -43.93 19.22
N GLU A 555 18.51 -44.88 18.58
CA GLU A 555 18.29 -46.31 18.75
C GLU A 555 19.64 -46.85 19.20
N ASN A 556 19.68 -47.36 20.44
CA ASN A 556 20.82 -47.90 21.21
C ASN A 556 21.24 -47.03 22.42
N ILE A 557 20.37 -46.97 23.44
CA ILE A 557 20.72 -47.32 24.84
C ILE A 557 19.53 -48.09 25.42
#